data_AF-A0A1D3E319-F1
#
_entry.id   AF-A0A1D3E319-F1
#
_cell.length_a   1.000
_cell.length_b   1.000
_cell.length_c   1.000
_cell.angle_alpha   90.00
_cell.angle_beta   90.00
_cell.angle_gamma   90.00
#
_symmetry.space_group_name_H-M   'P 1'
#
loop_
_entity.id
_entity.type
_entity.pdbx_description
1 polymer ?
#
loop_
_entity_poly.entity_id
_entity_poly.type
_entity_poly.pdbx_seq_one_letter_code
_entity_poly.pdbx_strand_id
1 'polypeptide(L)'
;LISQPDTGEQALEITDTLVRSGAIDVLVVDSVAALTPRAEIEGEMGDSLPGLQARLMSQALRKLTGSISRSNCMVIFINQIRMKIGVMFGSPETTTGGNALKFYASVRLDIRRIGSIKERDEVVGNQTRVKVVKNKLAPPFKQVEFDIMYGAGVSKVGELVDLGVKAGVVEKSGAWFSYNSQRLGQGRENAKQYLKDNPEVAREIETTL
;
A
#
# COMPACT_ATOMS: atom_id res chain seq x y z
N LEU A 1 -5.30 7.69 17.12
CA LEU A 1 -6.24 6.77 17.80
C LEU A 1 -5.92 5.35 17.33
N ILE A 2 -5.86 4.38 18.25
CA ILE A 2 -5.63 2.96 17.95
C ILE A 2 -6.80 2.19 18.55
N SER A 3 -7.31 1.20 17.83
CA SER A 3 -8.39 0.33 18.30
C SER A 3 -8.07 -1.12 17.92
N GLN A 4 -8.26 -2.04 18.86
CA GLN A 4 -8.17 -3.48 18.66
C GLN A 4 -9.56 -4.09 18.91
N PRO A 5 -10.39 -4.20 17.86
CA PRO A 5 -11.74 -4.74 17.99
C PRO A 5 -11.72 -6.26 18.16
N ASP A 6 -12.69 -6.77 18.92
CA ASP A 6 -12.89 -8.19 19.19
C ASP A 6 -13.54 -8.91 18.00
N THR A 7 -14.43 -8.23 17.25
CA THR A 7 -15.12 -8.82 16.09
C THR A 7 -15.08 -7.94 14.85
N GLY A 8 -15.29 -8.55 13.68
CA GLY A 8 -15.35 -7.85 12.40
C GLY A 8 -16.49 -6.83 12.33
N GLU A 9 -17.65 -7.13 12.93
CA GLU A 9 -18.78 -6.19 13.05
C GLU A 9 -18.36 -4.95 13.84
N GLN A 10 -17.79 -5.16 15.03
CA GLN A 10 -17.34 -4.08 15.91
C GLN A 10 -16.28 -3.21 15.22
N ALA A 11 -15.32 -3.82 14.53
CA ALA A 11 -14.31 -3.10 13.76
C ALA A 11 -14.92 -2.16 12.70
N LEU A 12 -15.91 -2.65 11.97
CA LEU A 12 -16.59 -1.89 10.90
C LEU A 12 -17.54 -0.83 11.45
N GLU A 13 -18.16 -1.06 12.61
CA GLU A 13 -18.97 -0.08 13.34
C GLU A 13 -18.13 1.07 13.91
N ILE A 14 -16.97 0.74 14.50
CA ILE A 14 -15.98 1.73 14.95
C ILE A 14 -15.52 2.56 13.75
N THR A 15 -15.19 1.91 12.63
CA THR A 15 -14.80 2.58 11.39
C THR A 15 -15.87 3.59 10.94
N ASP A 16 -17.14 3.16 10.87
CA ASP A 16 -18.25 4.00 10.42
C ASP A 16 -18.53 5.16 11.38
N THR A 17 -18.38 4.94 12.69
CA THR A 17 -18.53 5.97 13.72
C THR A 17 -17.42 7.03 13.62
N LEU A 18 -16.17 6.60 13.47
CA LEU A 18 -15.04 7.50 13.30
C LEU A 18 -15.16 8.31 12.00
N VAL A 19 -15.52 7.67 10.89
CA VAL A 19 -15.76 8.36 9.62
C VAL A 19 -16.90 9.38 9.74
N ARG A 20 -18.01 9.04 10.40
CA ARG A 20 -19.14 9.96 10.58
C ARG A 20 -18.84 11.14 11.49
N SER A 21 -17.91 10.99 12.44
CA SER A 21 -17.53 12.07 13.34
C SER A 21 -16.96 13.29 12.62
N GLY A 22 -16.41 13.09 11.41
CA GLY A 22 -15.71 14.14 10.66
C GLY A 22 -14.37 14.56 11.28
N ALA A 23 -13.95 13.92 12.36
CA ALA A 23 -12.71 14.25 13.07
C ALA A 23 -11.48 13.50 12.55
N ILE A 24 -11.65 12.59 11.59
CA ILE A 24 -10.59 11.71 11.07
C ILE A 24 -10.47 11.90 9.56
N ASP A 25 -9.29 12.34 9.11
CA ASP A 25 -8.99 12.49 7.68
C ASP A 25 -8.61 11.16 7.02
N VAL A 26 -7.88 10.29 7.74
CA VAL A 26 -7.40 8.99 7.23
C VAL A 26 -7.61 7.89 8.27
N LEU A 27 -8.21 6.79 7.84
CA LEU A 27 -8.42 5.59 8.66
C LEU A 27 -7.90 4.35 7.93
N VAL A 28 -7.13 3.52 8.63
CA VAL A 28 -6.60 2.26 8.11
C VAL A 28 -7.21 1.08 8.86
N VAL A 29 -7.75 0.10 8.13
CA VAL A 29 -8.23 -1.19 8.65
C VAL A 29 -7.20 -2.26 8.30
N ASP A 30 -6.46 -2.72 9.31
CA ASP A 30 -5.45 -3.78 9.19
C ASP A 30 -5.88 -5.01 10.01
N SER A 31 -6.43 -6.07 9.41
CA SER A 31 -6.69 -6.28 7.97
C SER A 31 -8.07 -6.89 7.74
N VAL A 32 -8.56 -6.84 6.50
CA VAL A 32 -9.83 -7.49 6.09
C VAL A 32 -9.85 -8.98 6.43
N ALA A 33 -8.70 -9.65 6.33
CA ALA A 33 -8.61 -11.08 6.63
C ALA A 33 -8.87 -11.38 8.11
N ALA A 34 -8.61 -10.42 9.00
CA ALA A 34 -8.83 -10.51 10.45
C ALA A 34 -10.21 -9.98 10.89
N LEU A 35 -11.07 -9.53 9.96
CA LEU A 35 -12.44 -9.14 10.26
C LEU A 35 -13.32 -10.38 10.43
N THR A 36 -13.08 -11.12 11.51
CA THR A 36 -13.78 -12.37 11.83
C THR A 36 -15.16 -12.06 12.37
N PRO A 37 -16.25 -12.55 11.74
CA PRO A 37 -17.61 -12.34 12.23
C PRO A 37 -17.80 -12.93 13.63
N ARG A 38 -18.63 -12.30 14.46
CA ARG A 38 -18.90 -12.77 15.83
C ARG A 38 -19.31 -14.25 15.89
N ALA A 39 -20.20 -14.67 15.00
CA ALA A 39 -20.67 -16.06 14.98
C ALA A 39 -19.56 -17.08 14.65
N GLU A 40 -18.47 -16.67 14.00
CA GLU A 40 -17.31 -17.52 13.76
C GLU A 40 -16.38 -17.57 14.98
N ILE A 41 -16.31 -16.48 15.77
CA ILE A 41 -15.53 -16.43 17.02
C ILE A 41 -16.21 -17.23 18.13
N GLU A 42 -17.54 -17.16 18.23
CA GLU A 42 -18.34 -17.86 19.23
C GLU A 42 -18.63 -19.33 18.85
N GLY A 43 -18.46 -19.69 17.58
CA GLY A 43 -18.65 -21.04 17.06
C GLY A 43 -17.49 -21.99 17.37
N GLU A 44 -17.66 -23.26 17.02
CA GLU A 44 -16.60 -24.27 17.20
C GLU A 44 -15.68 -24.34 15.98
N MET A 45 -14.42 -24.75 16.20
CA MET A 45 -13.48 -24.99 15.10
C MET A 45 -14.01 -26.11 14.19
N GLY A 46 -14.29 -25.77 12.93
CA GLY A 46 -14.83 -26.71 11.94
C GLY A 46 -16.28 -26.42 11.56
N ASP A 47 -16.94 -25.49 12.24
CA ASP A 47 -18.28 -25.04 11.86
C ASP A 47 -18.29 -24.42 10.46
N SER A 48 -19.24 -24.88 9.64
CA SER A 48 -19.38 -24.41 8.26
C SER A 48 -20.28 -23.18 8.22
N LEU A 49 -19.67 -22.00 8.16
CA LEU A 49 -20.35 -20.70 8.00
C LEU A 49 -20.00 -20.05 6.65
N PRO A 50 -20.38 -20.65 5.51
CA PRO A 50 -19.89 -20.26 4.20
C PRO A 50 -20.28 -18.83 3.84
N GLY A 51 -19.27 -18.00 3.55
CA GLY A 51 -19.46 -16.65 3.02
C GLY A 51 -19.94 -15.62 4.05
N LEU A 52 -19.88 -15.92 5.36
CA LEU A 52 -20.31 -15.00 6.41
C LEU A 52 -19.55 -13.67 6.35
N GLN A 53 -18.21 -13.73 6.30
CA GLN A 53 -17.37 -12.54 6.16
C GLN A 53 -17.66 -11.75 4.87
N ALA A 54 -17.94 -12.42 3.75
CA ALA A 54 -18.27 -11.74 2.50
C ALA A 54 -19.60 -10.97 2.59
N ARG A 55 -20.60 -11.52 3.30
CA ARG A 55 -21.87 -10.85 3.57
C ARG A 55 -21.69 -9.65 4.50
N LEU A 56 -20.92 -9.81 5.58
CA LEU A 56 -20.55 -8.74 6.50
C LEU A 56 -19.92 -7.56 5.74
N MET A 57 -18.88 -7.82 4.94
CA MET A 57 -18.20 -6.80 4.14
C MET A 57 -19.16 -6.11 3.16
N SER A 58 -20.04 -6.86 2.52
CA SER A 58 -21.02 -6.29 1.58
C SER A 58 -22.02 -5.34 2.26
N GLN A 59 -22.47 -5.69 3.47
CA GLN A 59 -23.37 -4.85 4.25
C GLN A 59 -22.67 -3.60 4.79
N ALA A 60 -21.48 -3.78 5.37
CA ALA A 60 -20.70 -2.69 5.95
C ALA A 60 -20.28 -1.67 4.90
N LEU A 61 -19.72 -2.11 3.76
CA LEU A 61 -19.27 -1.20 2.69
C LEU A 61 -20.44 -0.41 2.08
N ARG A 62 -21.64 -0.99 2.01
CA ARG A 62 -22.84 -0.27 1.55
C ARG A 62 -23.16 0.92 2.46
N LYS A 63 -23.02 0.78 3.78
CA LYS A 63 -23.22 1.86 4.75
C LYS A 63 -22.05 2.85 4.73
N LEU A 64 -20.82 2.33 4.84
CA LEU A 64 -19.59 3.10 4.90
C LEU A 64 -19.39 4.03 3.71
N THR A 65 -19.70 3.58 2.49
CA THR A 65 -19.50 4.39 1.27
C THR A 65 -20.24 5.73 1.35
N GLY A 66 -21.46 5.73 1.89
CA GLY A 66 -22.22 6.96 2.10
C GLY A 66 -21.60 7.86 3.16
N SER A 67 -21.12 7.29 4.27
CA SER A 67 -20.43 8.04 5.33
C SER A 67 -19.13 8.67 4.82
N ILE A 68 -18.29 7.88 4.14
CA ILE A 68 -16.98 8.29 3.57
C ILE A 68 -17.16 9.48 2.62
N SER A 69 -18.13 9.41 1.71
CA SER A 69 -18.37 10.47 0.73
C SER A 69 -18.78 11.80 1.37
N ARG A 70 -19.37 11.80 2.57
CA ARG A 70 -19.82 13.01 3.26
C ARG A 70 -18.75 13.61 4.17
N SER A 71 -17.89 12.78 4.76
CA SER A 71 -16.89 13.24 5.73
C SER A 71 -15.52 13.57 5.13
N ASN A 72 -15.34 13.36 3.83
CA ASN A 72 -14.06 13.53 3.15
C ASN A 72 -12.90 12.71 3.78
N CYS A 73 -13.22 11.62 4.47
CA CYS A 73 -12.25 10.73 5.10
C CYS A 73 -11.76 9.67 4.10
N MET A 74 -10.45 9.49 3.98
CA MET A 74 -9.83 8.38 3.25
C MET A 74 -9.81 7.12 4.11
N VAL A 75 -10.45 6.04 3.64
CA VAL A 75 -10.40 4.74 4.30
C VAL A 75 -9.57 3.74 3.49
N ILE A 76 -8.55 3.18 4.13
CA ILE A 76 -7.62 2.21 3.55
C ILE A 76 -7.87 0.84 4.18
N PHE A 77 -8.12 -0.17 3.35
CA PHE A 77 -8.23 -1.56 3.79
C PHE A 77 -6.98 -2.33 3.37
N ILE A 78 -6.27 -2.90 4.35
CA ILE A 78 -5.20 -3.86 4.09
C ILE A 78 -5.83 -5.25 3.92
N ASN A 79 -5.40 -6.00 2.92
CA ASN A 79 -5.95 -7.31 2.63
C ASN A 79 -4.84 -8.27 2.21
N GLN A 80 -5.09 -9.56 2.41
CA GLN A 80 -4.17 -10.64 2.14
C GLN A 80 -4.59 -11.40 0.87
N ILE A 81 -3.59 -11.93 0.17
CA ILE A 81 -3.80 -12.84 -0.95
C ILE A 81 -4.10 -14.24 -0.40
N ARG A 82 -5.01 -14.94 -1.05
CA ARG A 82 -5.32 -16.37 -0.90
C ARG A 82 -5.35 -17.02 -2.28
N MET A 83 -5.21 -18.34 -2.33
CA MET A 83 -5.38 -19.10 -3.57
C MET A 83 -6.76 -19.73 -3.62
N LYS A 84 -7.44 -19.59 -4.75
CA LYS A 84 -8.70 -20.30 -5.01
C LYS A 84 -8.39 -21.70 -5.52
N ILE A 85 -8.78 -22.71 -4.75
CA ILE A 85 -8.63 -24.12 -5.12
C ILE A 85 -9.51 -24.41 -6.36
N GLY A 86 -8.98 -25.19 -7.31
CA GLY A 86 -9.72 -25.67 -8.49
C GLY A 86 -9.73 -24.72 -9.70
N VAL A 87 -8.96 -23.64 -9.69
CA VAL A 87 -8.78 -22.77 -10.86
C VAL A 87 -7.73 -23.40 -11.79
N MET A 88 -8.16 -23.90 -12.96
CA MET A 88 -7.28 -24.50 -13.98
C MET A 88 -6.78 -23.49 -15.03
N PHE A 89 -7.42 -22.33 -15.16
CA PHE A 89 -7.09 -21.29 -16.13
C PHE A 89 -7.16 -19.89 -15.51
N GLY A 90 -6.19 -19.03 -15.83
CA GLY A 90 -6.07 -17.68 -15.25
C GLY A 90 -5.35 -17.64 -13.90
N SER A 91 -5.35 -16.46 -13.25
CA SER A 91 -4.71 -16.31 -11.94
C SER A 91 -5.56 -16.95 -10.84
N PRO A 92 -4.98 -17.84 -9.99
CA PRO A 92 -5.68 -18.40 -8.83
C PRO A 92 -5.74 -17.44 -7.64
N GLU A 93 -5.09 -16.27 -7.72
CA GLU A 93 -5.04 -15.30 -6.63
C GLU A 93 -6.40 -14.64 -6.38
N THR A 94 -6.82 -14.64 -5.12
CA THR A 94 -8.01 -13.92 -4.64
C THR A 94 -7.71 -13.19 -3.34
N THR A 95 -8.61 -12.31 -2.92
CA THR A 95 -8.52 -11.56 -1.66
C THR A 95 -9.64 -11.98 -0.71
N THR A 96 -9.42 -11.87 0.59
CA THR A 96 -10.43 -12.17 1.63
C THR A 96 -11.57 -11.14 1.64
N GLY A 97 -12.68 -11.45 2.34
CA GLY A 97 -13.83 -10.54 2.45
C GLY A 97 -14.77 -10.51 1.24
N GLY A 98 -14.68 -11.48 0.33
CA GLY A 98 -15.54 -11.57 -0.85
C GLY A 98 -15.24 -10.52 -1.93
N ASN A 99 -16.24 -10.18 -2.74
CA ASN A 99 -16.06 -9.29 -3.89
C ASN A 99 -16.42 -7.82 -3.62
N ALA A 100 -17.13 -7.52 -2.53
CA ALA A 100 -17.65 -6.17 -2.28
C ALA A 100 -16.54 -5.10 -2.30
N LEU A 101 -15.46 -5.32 -1.57
CA LEU A 101 -14.34 -4.38 -1.52
C LEU A 101 -13.74 -4.10 -2.90
N LYS A 102 -13.70 -5.11 -3.79
CA LYS A 102 -13.21 -4.94 -5.17
C LYS A 102 -14.04 -3.92 -5.95
N PHE A 103 -15.36 -3.85 -5.71
CA PHE A 103 -16.27 -2.93 -6.39
C PHE A 103 -16.31 -1.54 -5.74
N TYR A 104 -16.35 -1.49 -4.41
CA TYR A 104 -16.45 -0.23 -3.67
C TYR A 104 -15.14 0.58 -3.67
N ALA A 105 -13.97 -0.08 -3.63
CA ALA A 105 -12.68 0.63 -3.63
C ALA A 105 -12.51 1.52 -4.87
N SER A 106 -12.15 2.80 -4.66
CA SER A 106 -11.83 3.74 -5.73
C SER A 106 -10.47 3.46 -6.36
N VAL A 107 -9.50 3.06 -5.53
CA VAL A 107 -8.15 2.66 -5.93
C VAL A 107 -7.84 1.30 -5.32
N ARG A 108 -7.16 0.43 -6.07
CA ARG A 108 -6.61 -0.83 -5.54
C ARG A 108 -5.14 -0.94 -5.93
N LEU A 109 -4.32 -1.26 -4.94
CA LEU A 109 -2.88 -1.42 -5.08
C LEU A 109 -2.51 -2.89 -4.83
N ASP A 110 -1.74 -3.47 -5.73
CA ASP A 110 -1.08 -4.77 -5.54
C ASP A 110 0.39 -4.48 -5.22
N ILE A 111 0.80 -4.76 -3.99
CA ILE A 111 2.15 -4.54 -3.47
C ILE A 111 2.89 -5.88 -3.40
N ARG A 112 4.08 -5.95 -3.99
CA ARG A 112 4.92 -7.15 -3.99
C ARG A 112 6.37 -6.80 -3.70
N ARG A 113 7.00 -7.61 -2.85
CA ARG A 113 8.46 -7.67 -2.76
C ARG A 113 9.00 -8.33 -4.02
N ILE A 114 9.87 -7.64 -4.73
CA ILE A 114 10.51 -8.13 -5.97
C ILE A 114 11.99 -8.48 -5.78
N GLY A 115 12.62 -8.03 -4.68
CA GLY A 115 14.01 -8.32 -4.39
C GLY A 115 14.41 -7.98 -2.96
N SER A 116 15.65 -8.31 -2.60
CA SER A 116 16.31 -7.92 -1.35
C SER A 116 17.39 -6.89 -1.63
N ILE A 117 17.46 -5.85 -0.81
CA ILE A 117 18.56 -4.88 -0.81
C ILE A 117 19.59 -5.39 0.19
N LYS A 118 20.83 -5.55 -0.27
CA LYS A 118 21.92 -6.06 0.56
C LYS A 118 23.02 -5.03 0.69
N GLU A 119 23.57 -4.93 1.90
CA GLU A 119 24.82 -4.24 2.16
C GLU A 119 25.82 -5.27 2.65
N ARG A 120 26.83 -5.55 1.81
CA ARG A 120 27.74 -6.71 2.00
C ARG A 120 26.91 -8.01 2.11
N ASP A 121 26.90 -8.65 3.28
CA ASP A 121 26.20 -9.91 3.53
C ASP A 121 24.84 -9.73 4.24
N GLU A 122 24.50 -8.52 4.66
CA GLU A 122 23.27 -8.25 5.41
C GLU A 122 22.13 -7.74 4.50
N VAL A 123 20.91 -8.25 4.73
CA VAL A 123 19.71 -7.76 4.05
C VAL A 123 19.17 -6.56 4.82
N VAL A 124 19.36 -5.38 4.26
CA VAL A 124 19.00 -4.09 4.88
C VAL A 124 17.64 -3.55 4.42
N GLY A 125 17.01 -4.18 3.43
CA GLY A 125 15.71 -3.78 2.95
C GLY A 125 15.14 -4.64 1.83
N ASN A 126 14.01 -4.20 1.30
CA ASN A 126 13.26 -4.87 0.25
C ASN A 126 13.03 -3.93 -0.93
N GLN A 127 13.37 -4.41 -2.13
CA GLN A 127 12.91 -3.78 -3.35
C GLN A 127 11.44 -4.18 -3.55
N THR A 128 10.58 -3.18 -3.71
CA THR A 128 9.13 -3.34 -3.69
C THR A 128 8.52 -2.74 -4.94
N ARG A 129 7.56 -3.44 -5.53
CA ARG A 129 6.76 -2.97 -6.67
C ARG A 129 5.31 -2.82 -6.23
N VAL A 130 4.71 -1.68 -6.57
CA VAL A 130 3.28 -1.44 -6.39
C VAL A 130 2.63 -1.22 -7.76
N LYS A 131 1.60 -2.02 -8.07
CA LYS A 131 0.79 -1.88 -9.28
C LYS A 131 -0.59 -1.36 -8.94
N VAL A 132 -1.06 -0.35 -9.67
CA VAL A 132 -2.41 0.18 -9.54
C VAL A 132 -3.37 -0.72 -10.34
N VAL A 133 -3.93 -1.75 -9.70
CA VAL A 133 -4.81 -2.73 -10.36
C VAL A 133 -6.24 -2.24 -10.58
N LYS A 134 -6.64 -1.15 -9.89
CA LYS A 134 -7.89 -0.43 -10.14
C LYS A 134 -7.68 1.04 -9.83
N ASN A 135 -8.22 1.91 -10.67
CA ASN A 135 -8.23 3.35 -10.44
C ASN A 135 -9.50 3.95 -11.06
N LYS A 136 -10.29 4.70 -10.27
CA LYS A 136 -11.48 5.44 -10.73
C LYS A 136 -11.20 6.92 -11.00
N LEU A 137 -10.01 7.43 -10.68
CA LEU A 137 -9.66 8.86 -10.73
C LEU A 137 -8.67 9.18 -11.85
N ALA A 138 -7.86 8.22 -12.26
CA ALA A 138 -6.84 8.35 -13.30
C ALA A 138 -6.64 7.02 -14.04
N PRO A 139 -5.85 6.98 -15.13
CA PRO A 139 -5.58 5.74 -15.84
C PRO A 139 -5.00 4.64 -14.92
N PRO A 140 -5.58 3.42 -14.90
CA PRO A 140 -5.10 2.30 -14.11
C PRO A 140 -3.85 1.64 -14.72
N PHE A 141 -3.35 0.61 -14.04
CA PHE A 141 -2.27 -0.31 -14.48
C PHE A 141 -0.86 0.28 -14.55
N LYS A 142 -0.68 1.53 -14.15
CA LYS A 142 0.65 2.07 -13.83
C LYS A 142 1.25 1.30 -12.65
N GLN A 143 2.58 1.24 -12.62
CA GLN A 143 3.34 0.65 -11.54
C GLN A 143 4.47 1.57 -11.13
N VAL A 144 4.88 1.45 -9.86
CA VAL A 144 6.04 2.12 -9.29
C VAL A 144 6.90 1.10 -8.58
N GLU A 145 8.21 1.31 -8.60
CA GLU A 145 9.18 0.53 -7.86
C GLU A 145 9.94 1.45 -6.92
N PHE A 146 10.11 1.00 -5.69
CA PHE A 146 10.79 1.74 -4.64
C PHE A 146 11.38 0.80 -3.61
N ASP A 147 12.25 1.34 -2.77
CA ASP A 147 12.93 0.60 -1.73
C ASP A 147 12.25 0.83 -0.38
N ILE A 148 12.01 -0.25 0.36
CA ILE A 148 11.61 -0.22 1.77
C ILE A 148 12.81 -0.67 2.59
N MET A 149 13.42 0.25 3.32
CA MET A 149 14.56 -0.01 4.20
C MET A 149 14.06 -0.40 5.58
N TYR A 150 14.65 -1.44 6.19
CA TYR A 150 14.27 -1.86 7.53
C TYR A 150 14.61 -0.78 8.56
N GLY A 151 13.67 -0.49 9.47
CA GLY A 151 13.82 0.56 10.48
C GLY A 151 13.68 2.01 9.96
N ALA A 152 13.66 2.24 8.64
CA ALA A 152 13.57 3.58 8.05
C ALA A 152 12.34 3.78 7.14
N GLY A 153 11.72 2.71 6.63
CA GLY A 153 10.54 2.79 5.77
C GLY A 153 10.89 3.06 4.30
N VAL A 154 9.99 3.72 3.57
CA VAL A 154 10.16 4.01 2.14
C VAL A 154 11.32 4.99 1.93
N SER A 155 12.28 4.62 1.08
CA SER A 155 13.47 5.44 0.81
C SER A 155 13.18 6.55 -0.20
N LYS A 156 12.67 7.68 0.28
CA LYS A 156 12.40 8.89 -0.53
C LYS A 156 13.58 9.31 -1.42
N VAL A 157 14.79 9.35 -0.86
CA VAL A 157 16.00 9.74 -1.62
C VAL A 157 16.34 8.76 -2.74
N GLY A 158 15.99 7.48 -2.58
CA GLY A 158 16.18 6.47 -3.63
C GLY A 158 15.24 6.72 -4.79
N GLU A 159 13.97 6.98 -4.48
CA GLU A 159 12.97 7.35 -5.48
C GLU A 159 13.33 8.64 -6.21
N LEU A 160 13.84 9.66 -5.51
CA LEU A 160 14.27 10.91 -6.13
C LEU A 160 15.38 10.71 -7.17
N VAL A 161 16.37 9.86 -6.88
CA VAL A 161 17.42 9.52 -7.86
C VAL A 161 16.82 8.81 -9.07
N ASP A 162 15.99 7.79 -8.82
CA ASP A 162 15.44 6.95 -9.90
C ASP A 162 14.46 7.73 -10.80
N LEU A 163 13.60 8.56 -10.19
CA LEU A 163 12.70 9.47 -10.91
C LEU A 163 13.47 10.60 -11.59
N GLY A 164 14.48 11.16 -10.93
CA GLY A 164 15.40 12.15 -11.49
C GLY A 164 16.02 11.68 -12.80
N VAL A 165 16.56 10.46 -12.81
CA VAL A 165 17.15 9.87 -14.02
C VAL A 165 16.10 9.64 -15.10
N LYS A 166 14.93 9.12 -14.71
CA LYS A 166 13.85 8.85 -15.66
C LYS A 166 13.29 10.13 -16.31
N ALA A 167 13.23 11.22 -15.56
CA ALA A 167 12.77 12.52 -16.04
C ALA A 167 13.86 13.31 -16.79
N GLY A 168 15.11 12.84 -16.78
CA GLY A 168 16.25 13.54 -17.38
C GLY A 168 16.76 14.73 -16.55
N VAL A 169 16.27 14.87 -15.31
CA VAL A 169 16.73 15.90 -14.35
C VAL A 169 18.08 15.51 -13.76
N VAL A 170 18.28 14.22 -13.46
CA VAL A 170 19.56 13.65 -13.01
C VAL A 170 20.22 12.94 -14.19
N GLU A 171 21.44 13.33 -14.52
CA GLU A 171 22.22 12.72 -15.58
C GLU A 171 22.94 11.47 -15.08
N LYS A 172 22.90 10.39 -15.87
CA LYS A 172 23.63 9.16 -15.59
C LYS A 172 24.66 8.88 -16.69
N SER A 173 25.93 9.05 -16.36
CA SER A 173 27.07 8.77 -17.25
C SER A 173 27.82 7.53 -16.76
N GLY A 174 27.47 6.38 -17.34
CA GLY A 174 27.97 5.08 -16.87
C GLY A 174 27.51 4.78 -15.45
N ALA A 175 28.46 4.71 -14.51
CA ALA A 175 28.17 4.54 -13.08
C ALA A 175 27.98 5.86 -12.34
N TRP A 176 28.28 7.01 -12.94
CA TRP A 176 28.22 8.31 -12.26
C TRP A 176 26.85 8.97 -12.41
N PHE A 177 26.37 9.56 -11.31
CA PHE A 177 25.16 10.37 -11.26
C PHE A 177 25.54 11.84 -11.05
N SER A 178 24.90 12.74 -11.81
CA SER A 178 25.14 14.18 -11.76
C SER A 178 23.83 14.96 -11.81
N TYR A 179 23.82 16.14 -11.19
CA TYR A 179 22.73 17.11 -11.26
C TYR A 179 23.33 18.50 -11.49
N ASN A 180 22.84 19.25 -12.47
CA ASN A 180 23.37 20.59 -12.80
C ASN A 180 24.91 20.64 -12.90
N SER A 181 25.52 19.67 -13.58
CA SER A 181 26.98 19.49 -13.68
C SER A 181 27.73 19.18 -12.38
N GLN A 182 27.05 19.09 -11.23
CA GLN A 182 27.60 18.63 -9.96
C GLN A 182 27.50 17.10 -9.86
N ARG A 183 28.59 16.45 -9.45
CA ARG A 183 28.59 14.99 -9.25
C ARG A 183 27.91 14.64 -7.92
N LEU A 184 26.85 13.85 -7.99
CA LEU A 184 26.15 13.31 -6.83
C LEU A 184 26.88 12.07 -6.27
N GLY A 185 27.52 11.29 -7.14
CA GLY A 185 28.32 10.13 -6.71
C GLY A 185 28.45 9.04 -7.76
N GLN A 186 29.35 8.09 -7.50
CA GLN A 186 29.49 6.88 -8.31
C GLN A 186 28.61 5.77 -7.73
N GLY A 187 27.61 5.36 -8.49
CA GLY A 187 26.63 4.36 -8.08
C GLY A 187 25.46 4.97 -7.31
N ARG A 188 24.33 4.26 -7.35
CA ARG A 188 23.05 4.72 -6.80
C ARG A 188 23.11 4.98 -5.29
N GLU A 189 23.78 4.12 -4.52
CA GLU A 189 23.86 4.28 -3.07
C GLU A 189 24.68 5.51 -2.66
N ASN A 190 25.76 5.82 -3.35
CA ASN A 190 26.53 7.05 -3.10
C ASN A 190 25.72 8.30 -3.46
N ALA A 191 24.98 8.28 -4.58
CA ALA A 191 24.08 9.38 -4.93
C ALA A 191 22.96 9.57 -3.88
N LYS A 192 22.39 8.48 -3.35
CA LYS A 192 21.42 8.52 -2.25
C LYS A 192 22.03 9.14 -0.99
N GLN A 193 23.26 8.75 -0.64
CA GLN A 193 23.95 9.28 0.52
C GLN A 193 24.21 10.79 0.35
N TYR A 194 24.67 11.21 -0.82
CA TYR A 194 24.84 12.63 -1.14
C TYR A 194 23.55 13.44 -0.96
N LEU A 195 22.41 12.96 -1.47
CA LEU A 195 21.13 13.65 -1.30
C LEU A 195 20.61 13.66 0.14
N LYS A 196 20.97 12.65 0.95
CA LYS A 196 20.70 12.69 2.40
C LYS A 196 21.53 13.77 3.10
N ASP A 197 22.79 13.89 2.71
CA ASP A 197 23.74 14.84 3.31
C ASP A 197 23.51 16.28 2.81
N ASN A 198 22.82 16.46 1.67
CA ASN A 198 22.52 17.75 1.04
C ASN A 198 21.01 17.91 0.76
N PRO A 199 20.17 18.15 1.79
CA PRO A 199 18.70 18.18 1.67
C PRO A 199 18.14 19.31 0.80
N GLU A 200 18.91 20.37 0.58
CA GLU A 200 18.58 21.48 -0.32
C GLU A 200 18.61 21.02 -1.78
N VAL A 201 19.64 20.28 -2.21
CA VAL A 201 19.73 19.71 -3.56
C VAL A 201 18.62 18.69 -3.76
N ALA A 202 18.34 17.86 -2.75
CA ALA A 202 17.24 16.89 -2.81
C ALA A 202 15.88 17.57 -3.03
N ARG A 203 15.62 18.70 -2.36
CA ARG A 203 14.40 19.50 -2.54
C ARG A 203 14.32 20.19 -3.90
N GLU A 204 15.45 20.66 -4.42
CA GLU A 204 15.52 21.27 -5.75
C GLU A 204 15.16 20.25 -6.84
N ILE A 205 15.74 19.05 -6.77
CA ILE A 205 15.39 17.93 -7.66
C ILE A 205 13.91 17.57 -7.52
N GLU A 206 13.41 17.42 -6.28
CA GLU A 206 12.00 17.08 -6.01
C GLU A 206 11.02 18.11 -6.59
N THR A 207 11.35 19.40 -6.54
CA THR A 207 10.51 20.47 -7.07
C THR A 207 10.52 20.53 -8.60
N THR A 208 11.60 20.03 -9.22
CA THR A 208 11.76 20.02 -10.68
C THR A 208 11.05 18.83 -11.35
N LEU A 209 10.77 17.77 -10.58
CA LEU A 209 10.09 16.55 -11.03
C LEU A 209 8.57 16.72 -11.15
#